data_AF-A0A820F9F3-F1
#
_entry.id   AF-A0A820F9F3-F1
#
_cell.length_a   1.000
_cell.length_b   1.000
_cell.length_c   1.000
_cell.angle_alpha   90.00
_cell.angle_beta   90.00
_cell.angle_gamma   90.00
#
_symmetry.space_group_name_H-M   'P 1'
#
loop_
_entity.id
_entity.type
_entity.pdbx_description
1 polymer ?
#
loop_
_entity_poly.entity_id
_entity_poly.type
_entity_poly.pdbx_seq_one_letter_code
_entity_poly.pdbx_strand_id
1 'polypeptide(L)'
;MLKSDEILQKLEPDSKDVFVEGLIDMYVNRPDEMKDVCLADFASLYNVSKRKADNAPIAENSDDEDATENENDEKITAFKMKNGKGWIKKRTKKKIIRYRYFKLHQDPENYYREQLMLFLPWSNEEEDLLYINHEETFELHKDLIQQKRSEYVHREASEFEKAFEEHMERENENDIHDTNIEYDQDKNEFLIYEIGNNEGDIFVEMGLKTQTEKVEHFNVPKVIPDTEYQQMMRTLNNNQRKYTLNVMNLIKNGDKQFFHFINGGAGVSKSTLIKAVYQSPLRFYISLPGSNPETIRTAVYAPTGKTAALVDGMTLHSFLSLPVNQCKHKLVQLNSDISNTIGVKLKDLQLLIVDEISMVGFTMFQHVDARLQQIMRTKKPFGGISIAVLCDFNQLRPVGDKYIFQFNNSYNTLVDSSLWSLFELFELTEIMRQKDDKTFAIALSNLAKGTMTAEDIQLLKSRIVSTENLETMGDAIRIFRTFSLIDGSPSPTQ
;
A
#
# COMPACT_ATOMS: atom_id res chain seq x y z
N MET A 1 11.94 -11.18 12.56
CA MET A 1 11.44 -12.59 12.48
C MET A 1 12.04 -13.40 13.61
N LEU A 2 11.47 -14.54 14.02
CA LEU A 2 12.12 -15.47 14.95
C LEU A 2 13.17 -16.31 14.22
N LYS A 3 14.27 -16.69 14.90
CA LYS A 3 15.22 -17.66 14.34
C LYS A 3 14.53 -19.01 14.14
N SER A 4 15.01 -19.81 13.18
CA SER A 4 14.43 -21.14 12.93
C SER A 4 14.57 -22.04 14.15
N ASP A 5 13.64 -22.99 14.30
CA ASP A 5 13.61 -23.92 15.45
C ASP A 5 14.92 -24.68 15.64
N GLU A 6 15.62 -25.00 14.55
CA GLU A 6 16.95 -25.64 14.56
C GLU A 6 18.05 -24.77 15.17
N ILE A 7 17.92 -23.44 15.07
CA ILE A 7 18.87 -22.48 15.63
C ILE A 7 18.50 -22.18 17.08
N LEU A 8 17.20 -22.10 17.40
CA LEU A 8 16.70 -21.88 18.75
C LEU A 8 17.07 -23.02 19.70
N GLN A 9 17.04 -24.27 19.23
CA GLN A 9 17.44 -25.43 20.03
C GLN A 9 18.96 -25.51 20.33
N LYS A 10 19.78 -24.75 19.60
CA LYS A 10 21.24 -24.67 19.81
C LYS A 10 21.66 -23.50 20.70
N LEU A 11 20.72 -22.62 21.06
CA LEU A 11 20.98 -21.51 21.98
C LEU A 11 20.93 -22.01 23.42
N GLU A 12 21.68 -21.35 24.30
CA GLU A 12 21.59 -21.64 25.73
C GLU A 12 20.18 -21.34 26.27
N PRO A 13 19.72 -22.07 27.30
CA PRO A 13 18.35 -21.96 27.82
C PRO A 13 17.91 -20.54 28.21
N ASP A 14 18.86 -19.69 28.59
CA ASP A 14 18.62 -18.31 29.04
C ASP A 14 18.91 -17.25 27.95
N SER A 15 19.20 -17.67 26.73
CA SER A 15 19.56 -16.76 25.64
C SER A 15 18.35 -15.94 25.16
N LYS A 16 18.47 -14.62 25.24
CA LYS A 16 17.47 -13.65 24.73
C LYS A 16 17.58 -13.40 23.22
N ASP A 17 18.55 -14.02 22.55
CA ASP A 17 18.86 -13.83 21.12
C ASP A 17 17.95 -14.69 20.21
N VAL A 18 16.64 -14.52 20.38
CA VAL A 18 15.58 -15.34 19.76
C VAL A 18 15.17 -14.82 18.37
N PHE A 19 15.52 -13.57 18.05
CA PHE A 19 15.10 -12.86 16.84
C PHE A 19 16.21 -12.84 15.77
N VAL A 20 15.81 -12.87 14.50
CA VAL A 20 16.70 -12.65 13.36
C VAL A 20 17.05 -11.16 13.32
N GLU A 21 18.35 -10.85 13.28
CA GLU A 21 18.89 -9.49 13.12
C GLU A 21 18.24 -8.82 11.90
N GLY A 22 17.64 -7.65 12.13
CA GLY A 22 16.97 -6.84 11.12
C GLY A 22 17.93 -5.89 10.39
N LEU A 23 17.40 -5.09 9.46
CA LEU A 23 18.18 -4.14 8.66
C LEU A 23 18.90 -3.08 9.52
N ILE A 24 18.23 -2.56 10.54
CA ILE A 24 18.85 -1.63 11.53
C ILE A 24 19.99 -2.33 12.27
N ASP A 25 19.78 -3.54 12.78
CA ASP A 25 20.82 -4.28 13.51
C ASP A 25 22.07 -4.47 12.63
N MET A 26 21.85 -4.74 11.34
CA MET A 26 22.94 -4.84 10.36
C MET A 26 23.62 -3.48 10.09
N TYR A 27 22.85 -2.40 10.03
CA TYR A 27 23.34 -1.04 9.79
C TYR A 27 24.15 -0.47 10.97
N VAL A 28 23.71 -0.70 12.20
CA VAL A 28 24.43 -0.32 13.43
C VAL A 28 25.76 -1.05 13.54
N ASN A 29 25.80 -2.31 13.10
CA ASN A 29 27.01 -3.13 13.09
C ASN A 29 27.90 -2.91 11.85
N ARG A 30 27.69 -1.84 11.08
CA ARG A 30 28.54 -1.50 9.94
C ARG A 30 29.96 -1.10 10.40
N PRO A 31 30.98 -1.40 9.59
CA PRO A 31 32.37 -1.02 9.84
C PRO A 31 32.56 0.49 10.04
N ASP A 32 33.61 0.89 10.75
CA ASP A 32 33.91 2.31 10.98
C ASP A 32 34.26 3.06 9.69
N GLU A 33 34.72 2.35 8.66
CA GLU A 33 34.97 2.85 7.32
C GLU A 33 33.67 3.24 6.57
N MET A 34 32.50 2.85 7.09
CA MET A 34 31.18 3.14 6.53
C MET A 34 30.36 4.11 7.40
N LYS A 35 31.00 4.92 8.26
CA LYS A 35 30.29 5.86 9.15
C LYS A 35 29.40 6.84 8.41
N ASP A 36 29.87 7.35 7.27
CA ASP A 36 29.18 8.37 6.46
C ASP A 36 28.04 7.81 5.59
N VAL A 37 27.85 6.48 5.57
CA VAL A 37 26.80 5.84 4.79
C VAL A 37 25.48 5.97 5.55
N CYS A 38 24.48 6.65 4.98
CA CYS A 38 23.14 6.70 5.56
C CYS A 38 22.38 5.37 5.37
N LEU A 39 21.27 5.19 6.08
CA LEU A 39 20.51 3.96 6.03
C LEU A 39 19.93 3.67 4.62
N ALA A 40 19.48 4.71 3.90
CA ALA A 40 18.99 4.59 2.53
C ALA A 40 20.08 4.05 1.59
N ASP A 41 21.30 4.58 1.68
CA ASP A 41 22.46 4.11 0.93
C ASP A 41 22.81 2.65 1.30
N PHE A 42 22.77 2.32 2.60
CA PHE A 42 23.03 0.97 3.08
C PHE A 42 22.05 -0.05 2.48
N ALA A 43 20.74 0.25 2.56
CA ALA A 43 19.68 -0.61 2.05
C ALA A 43 19.73 -0.76 0.52
N SER A 44 19.98 0.34 -0.20
CA SER A 44 19.98 0.35 -1.68
C SER A 44 21.24 -0.28 -2.27
N LEU A 45 22.42 0.02 -1.72
CA LEU A 45 23.71 -0.25 -2.34
C LEU A 45 24.42 -1.49 -1.79
N TYR A 46 24.02 -2.02 -0.63
CA TYR A 46 24.79 -3.07 0.04
C TYR A 46 23.94 -4.32 0.34
N ASN A 47 24.59 -5.47 0.29
CA ASN A 47 24.07 -6.78 0.68
C ASN A 47 24.84 -7.28 1.90
N VAL A 48 24.15 -7.92 2.84
CA VAL A 48 24.76 -8.57 3.99
C VAL A 48 24.69 -10.08 3.82
N SER A 49 25.82 -10.78 3.99
CA SER A 49 25.90 -12.24 3.92
C SER A 49 26.52 -12.84 5.17
N LYS A 50 25.93 -13.94 5.67
CA LYS A 50 26.46 -14.72 6.81
C LYS A 50 27.68 -15.59 6.44
N ARG A 51 27.91 -15.80 5.14
CA ARG A 51 29.05 -16.57 4.61
C ARG A 51 30.01 -15.64 3.88
N LYS A 52 31.31 -15.93 4.02
CA LYS A 52 32.37 -15.33 3.21
C LYS A 52 32.17 -15.81 1.77
N ALA A 53 32.17 -14.91 0.80
CA ALA A 53 32.24 -15.31 -0.60
C ALA A 53 33.66 -15.81 -0.87
N ASP A 54 33.81 -16.99 -1.48
CA ASP A 54 35.10 -17.70 -1.60
C ASP A 54 36.20 -16.93 -2.38
N ASN A 55 35.88 -15.80 -3.03
CA ASN A 55 36.81 -15.00 -3.85
C ASN A 55 36.70 -13.47 -3.61
N ALA A 56 36.71 -12.99 -2.36
CA ALA A 56 36.80 -11.54 -2.09
C ALA A 56 38.14 -11.18 -1.38
N PRO A 57 38.97 -10.28 -1.94
CA PRO A 57 40.18 -9.80 -1.28
C PRO A 57 39.82 -8.99 -0.02
N ILE A 58 40.66 -9.13 1.01
CA ILE A 58 40.47 -8.56 2.34
C ILE A 58 41.11 -7.16 2.37
N ALA A 59 40.41 -6.16 2.91
CA ALA A 59 41.07 -4.98 3.46
C ALA A 59 41.48 -5.36 4.89
N GLU A 60 42.73 -5.78 5.09
CA GLU A 60 43.26 -6.00 6.43
C GLU A 60 43.70 -4.65 7.01
N ASN A 61 43.29 -4.36 8.24
CA ASN A 61 43.90 -3.33 9.06
C ASN A 61 45.28 -3.83 9.47
N SER A 62 46.34 -3.33 8.82
CA SER A 62 47.71 -3.61 9.22
C SER A 62 48.49 -2.32 9.40
N ASP A 63 48.83 -2.03 10.67
CA ASP A 63 49.91 -1.13 11.08
C ASP A 63 51.28 -1.76 10.75
N ASP A 64 51.57 -2.01 9.46
CA ASP A 64 52.90 -2.48 9.06
C ASP A 64 53.37 -1.75 7.78
N GLU A 65 54.45 -0.99 7.96
CA GLU A 65 55.27 -0.37 6.92
C GLU A 65 55.95 -1.49 6.11
N ASP A 66 55.51 -1.73 4.87
CA ASP A 66 56.35 -1.72 3.66
C ASP A 66 55.70 -2.41 2.45
N ALA A 67 56.05 -1.87 1.28
CA ALA A 67 56.09 -2.49 -0.04
C ALA A 67 54.87 -2.34 -1.00
N THR A 68 55.08 -1.35 -1.89
CA THR A 68 54.95 -1.38 -3.36
C THR A 68 53.57 -1.24 -4.00
N GLU A 69 53.43 -0.08 -4.64
CA GLU A 69 52.46 0.29 -5.66
C GLU A 69 52.40 -0.75 -6.79
N ASN A 70 51.18 -1.20 -7.10
CA ASN A 70 50.81 -1.65 -8.44
C ASN A 70 49.36 -1.26 -8.70
N GLU A 71 49.20 -0.35 -9.66
CA GLU A 71 47.93 0.10 -10.23
C GLU A 71 47.25 -1.02 -11.02
N ASN A 72 45.91 -0.98 -11.03
CA ASN A 72 44.94 -1.85 -11.71
C ASN A 72 44.48 -3.09 -10.94
N ASP A 73 43.41 -2.91 -10.15
CA ASP A 73 42.27 -3.84 -10.10
C ASP A 73 41.11 -3.18 -9.34
N GLU A 74 39.91 -3.14 -9.94
CA GLU A 74 38.64 -2.85 -9.27
C GLU A 74 38.38 -3.95 -8.21
N LYS A 75 39.08 -3.88 -7.08
CA LYS A 75 38.94 -4.84 -5.97
C LYS A 75 37.57 -4.67 -5.33
N ILE A 76 36.70 -5.66 -5.55
CA ILE A 76 35.44 -5.84 -4.84
C ILE A 76 35.75 -5.98 -3.34
N THR A 77 35.59 -4.90 -2.58
CA THR A 77 35.79 -4.85 -1.13
C THR A 77 34.56 -5.40 -0.41
N ALA A 78 34.70 -6.59 0.18
CA ALA A 78 33.75 -7.09 1.16
C ALA A 78 34.21 -6.61 2.54
N PHE A 79 33.36 -5.86 3.24
CA PHE A 79 33.66 -5.34 4.57
C PHE A 79 33.17 -6.30 5.65
N LYS A 80 33.91 -6.47 6.73
CA LYS A 80 33.52 -7.33 7.86
C LYS A 80 32.70 -6.52 8.87
N MET A 81 31.57 -7.05 9.30
CA MET A 81 30.72 -6.38 10.31
C MET A 81 31.42 -6.32 11.68
N LYS A 82 31.13 -5.28 12.48
CA LYS A 82 31.71 -5.06 13.82
C LYS A 82 31.45 -6.23 14.78
N ASN A 83 30.27 -6.82 14.69
CA ASN A 83 29.91 -8.00 15.50
C ASN A 83 30.56 -9.32 15.02
N GLY A 84 31.30 -9.30 13.90
CA GLY A 84 31.94 -10.47 13.31
C GLY A 84 30.98 -11.51 12.72
N LYS A 85 29.66 -11.25 12.68
CA LYS A 85 28.62 -12.22 12.28
C LYS A 85 28.27 -12.21 10.79
N GLY A 86 28.94 -11.38 9.98
CA GLY A 86 28.66 -11.27 8.55
C GLY A 86 29.62 -10.37 7.77
N TRP A 87 29.41 -10.35 6.46
CA TRP A 87 30.13 -9.52 5.50
C TRP A 87 29.15 -8.63 4.74
N ILE A 88 29.56 -7.38 4.50
CA ILE A 88 28.84 -6.38 3.72
C ILE A 88 29.52 -6.28 2.36
N LYS A 89 28.75 -6.43 1.28
CA LYS A 89 29.25 -6.34 -0.10
C LYS A 89 28.43 -5.33 -0.89
N LYS A 90 29.11 -4.44 -1.61
CA LYS A 90 28.47 -3.51 -2.55
C LYS A 90 27.78 -4.28 -3.67
N ARG A 91 26.54 -3.92 -3.98
CA ARG A 91 25.73 -4.52 -5.03
C ARG A 91 26.21 -4.01 -6.39
N THR A 92 26.05 -4.85 -7.42
CA THR A 92 26.24 -4.46 -8.82
C THR A 92 25.06 -3.66 -9.37
N LYS A 93 23.86 -3.84 -8.80
CA LYS A 93 22.65 -3.08 -9.13
C LYS A 93 22.02 -2.51 -7.85
N LYS A 94 21.66 -1.22 -7.88
CA LYS A 94 20.97 -0.55 -6.77
C LYS A 94 19.58 -1.16 -6.60
N LYS A 95 19.13 -1.36 -5.37
CA LYS A 95 17.73 -1.72 -5.08
C LYS A 95 16.89 -0.47 -4.89
N ILE A 96 15.62 -0.55 -5.28
CA ILE A 96 14.65 0.48 -4.95
C ILE A 96 14.24 0.29 -3.50
N ILE A 97 14.52 1.30 -2.68
CA ILE A 97 14.12 1.30 -1.28
C ILE A 97 12.63 1.63 -1.16
N ARG A 98 11.95 0.93 -0.25
CA ARG A 98 10.55 1.20 0.10
C ARG A 98 10.49 1.52 1.58
N TYR A 99 9.83 2.62 1.90
CA TYR A 99 9.67 3.09 3.25
C TYR A 99 8.30 3.74 3.40
N ARG A 100 7.80 3.77 4.63
CA ARG A 100 6.56 4.47 4.96
C ARG A 100 6.79 5.96 4.88
N TYR A 101 6.02 6.62 4.03
CA TYR A 101 6.03 8.07 3.87
C TYR A 101 5.05 8.72 4.85
N PHE A 102 5.55 9.63 5.69
CA PHE A 102 4.75 10.52 6.52
C PHE A 102 4.57 11.87 5.83
N LYS A 103 3.44 12.53 6.09
CA LYS A 103 3.16 13.87 5.55
C LYS A 103 3.44 14.90 6.63
N LEU A 104 4.26 15.91 6.33
CA LEU A 104 4.66 16.95 7.28
C LEU A 104 3.45 17.58 8.00
N HIS A 105 2.38 17.90 7.27
CA HIS A 105 1.17 18.54 7.83
C HIS A 105 0.26 17.59 8.62
N GLN A 106 0.37 16.27 8.45
CA GLN A 106 -0.46 15.29 9.16
C GLN A 106 0.23 14.77 10.42
N ASP A 107 1.54 14.56 10.32
CA ASP A 107 2.35 13.93 11.36
C ASP A 107 3.80 14.46 11.28
N PRO A 108 4.04 15.70 11.74
CA PRO A 108 5.33 16.38 11.59
C PRO A 108 6.45 15.66 12.35
N GLU A 109 6.16 15.13 13.54
CA GLU A 109 7.13 14.43 14.37
C GLU A 109 7.67 13.19 13.66
N ASN A 110 6.79 12.34 13.12
CA ASN A 110 7.23 11.16 12.38
C ASN A 110 7.83 11.50 11.02
N TYR A 111 7.42 12.60 10.38
CA TYR A 111 8.07 13.09 9.16
C TYR A 111 9.56 13.40 9.41
N TYR A 112 9.87 14.26 10.38
CA TYR A 112 11.26 14.63 10.66
C TYR A 112 12.09 13.43 11.10
N ARG A 113 11.52 12.56 11.94
CA ARG A 113 12.17 11.31 12.36
C ARG A 113 12.48 10.39 11.18
N GLU A 114 11.55 10.22 10.25
CA GLU A 114 11.74 9.42 9.04
C GLU A 114 12.88 9.97 8.18
N GLN A 115 12.91 11.28 7.95
CA GLN A 115 13.95 11.93 7.14
C GLN A 115 15.34 11.74 7.76
N LEU A 116 15.47 11.95 9.08
CA LEU A 116 16.72 11.77 9.81
C LEU A 116 17.17 10.30 9.77
N MET A 117 16.25 9.36 10.01
CA MET A 117 16.57 7.93 10.04
C MET A 117 17.08 7.42 8.68
N LEU A 118 16.51 7.88 7.57
CA LEU A 118 16.83 7.38 6.23
C LEU A 118 18.04 8.07 5.61
N PHE A 119 18.11 9.40 5.71
CA PHE A 119 19.03 10.20 4.90
C PHE A 119 20.20 10.79 5.69
N LEU A 120 20.15 10.78 7.02
CA LEU A 120 21.29 11.16 7.86
C LEU A 120 22.06 9.90 8.30
N PRO A 121 23.41 9.91 8.30
CA PRO A 121 24.19 8.82 8.90
C PRO A 121 24.11 8.84 10.43
N TRP A 122 23.78 7.69 11.04
CA TRP A 122 23.67 7.53 12.50
C TRP A 122 24.24 6.18 12.95
N SER A 123 24.68 6.05 14.20
CA SER A 123 25.32 4.83 14.71
C SER A 123 24.56 4.18 15.86
N ASN A 124 23.82 4.97 16.64
CA ASN A 124 23.03 4.49 17.76
C ASN A 124 21.58 4.99 17.63
N GLU A 125 20.62 4.09 17.41
CA GLU A 125 19.21 4.48 17.23
C GLU A 125 18.64 5.19 18.47
N GLU A 126 19.03 4.77 19.68
CA GLU A 126 18.49 5.36 20.91
C GLU A 126 18.98 6.80 21.09
N GLU A 127 20.30 7.00 21.00
CA GLU A 127 20.92 8.31 21.25
C GLU A 127 20.79 9.26 20.06
N ASP A 128 20.95 8.78 18.82
CA ASP A 128 21.02 9.63 17.63
C ASP A 128 19.65 9.88 17.00
N LEU A 129 18.61 9.09 17.34
CA LEU A 129 17.28 9.20 16.72
C LEU A 129 16.13 9.27 17.73
N LEU A 130 16.09 8.46 18.79
CA LEU A 130 14.91 8.42 19.67
C LEU A 130 14.88 9.52 20.73
N TYR A 131 16.04 9.94 21.26
CA TYR A 131 16.14 10.92 22.34
C TYR A 131 16.60 12.31 21.86
N ILE A 132 16.29 12.68 20.61
CA ILE A 132 16.64 13.98 20.03
C ILE A 132 15.41 14.83 19.70
N ASN A 133 15.61 16.13 19.59
CA ASN A 133 14.63 17.01 18.96
C ASN A 133 14.73 16.86 17.43
N HIS A 134 13.78 16.12 16.85
CA HIS A 134 13.77 15.79 15.42
C HIS A 134 13.69 17.03 14.52
N GLU A 135 12.93 18.05 14.93
CA GLU A 135 12.72 19.26 14.13
C GLU A 135 14.00 20.11 14.04
N GLU A 136 14.61 20.42 15.19
CA GLU A 136 15.87 21.19 15.23
C GLU A 136 17.01 20.47 14.51
N THR A 137 17.10 19.15 14.69
CA THR A 137 18.17 18.34 14.07
C THR A 137 17.99 18.24 12.56
N PHE A 138 16.74 18.16 12.09
CA PHE A 138 16.41 18.21 10.67
C PHE A 138 16.82 19.56 10.06
N GLU A 139 16.48 20.68 10.70
CA GLU A 139 16.79 22.01 10.17
C GLU A 139 18.30 22.26 10.10
N LEU A 140 19.07 21.73 11.05
CA LEU A 140 20.54 21.76 11.03
C LEU A 140 21.16 20.98 9.86
N HIS A 141 20.51 19.92 9.39
CA HIS A 141 21.04 19.01 8.35
C HIS A 141 20.21 19.00 7.06
N LYS A 142 19.33 20.00 6.89
CA LYS A 142 18.32 20.08 5.83
C LYS A 142 18.91 19.91 4.43
N ASP A 143 20.00 20.62 4.14
CA ASP A 143 20.65 20.58 2.82
C ASP A 143 21.18 19.18 2.48
N LEU A 144 21.82 18.53 3.44
CA LEU A 144 22.36 17.17 3.27
C LEU A 144 21.24 16.16 3.06
N ILE A 145 20.17 16.26 3.86
CA ILE A 145 19.00 15.38 3.76
C ILE A 145 18.32 15.56 2.41
N GLN A 146 18.09 16.81 1.97
CA GLN A 146 17.48 17.09 0.67
C GLN A 146 18.34 16.60 -0.50
N GLN A 147 19.66 16.79 -0.43
CA GLN A 147 20.58 16.28 -1.43
C GLN A 147 20.48 14.75 -1.53
N LYS A 148 20.57 14.05 -0.40
CA LYS A 148 20.48 12.58 -0.35
C LYS A 148 19.11 12.07 -0.77
N ARG A 149 18.04 12.73 -0.34
CA ARG A 149 16.66 12.40 -0.73
C ARG A 149 16.45 12.48 -2.23
N SER A 150 17.05 13.47 -2.91
CA SER A 150 16.95 13.65 -4.37
C SER A 150 17.55 12.49 -5.18
N GLU A 151 18.44 11.69 -4.58
CA GLU A 151 19.01 10.49 -5.23
C GLU A 151 17.99 9.34 -5.30
N TYR A 152 16.99 9.35 -4.42
CA TYR A 152 16.01 8.27 -4.23
C TYR A 152 14.57 8.66 -4.57
N VAL A 153 14.23 9.95 -4.48
CA VAL A 153 12.89 10.50 -4.69
C VAL A 153 12.87 11.31 -5.99
N HIS A 154 11.90 11.02 -6.87
CA HIS A 154 11.80 11.66 -8.18
C HIS A 154 11.41 13.14 -8.09
N ARG A 155 11.90 13.95 -9.03
CA ARG A 155 11.71 15.41 -9.15
C ARG A 155 10.25 15.88 -9.00
N GLU A 156 9.27 15.17 -9.57
CA GLU A 156 7.85 15.58 -9.50
C GLU A 156 7.28 15.59 -8.07
N ALA A 157 7.73 14.67 -7.20
CA ALA A 157 7.32 14.66 -5.80
C ALA A 157 7.97 15.84 -5.04
N SER A 158 9.20 16.20 -5.39
CA SER A 158 9.94 17.31 -4.78
C SER A 158 9.48 18.69 -5.25
N GLU A 159 9.08 18.86 -6.51
CA GLU A 159 8.55 20.12 -7.04
C GLU A 159 7.15 20.42 -6.51
N PHE A 160 6.31 19.40 -6.33
CA PHE A 160 4.97 19.58 -5.76
C PHE A 160 5.02 19.88 -4.25
N GLU A 161 5.92 19.23 -3.50
CA GLU A 161 6.17 19.56 -2.08
C GLU A 161 6.71 20.98 -1.91
N LYS A 162 7.69 21.41 -2.72
CA LYS A 162 8.20 22.78 -2.69
C LYS A 162 7.10 23.79 -3.02
N ALA A 163 6.29 23.54 -4.05
CA ALA A 163 5.18 24.41 -4.40
C ALA A 163 4.10 24.47 -3.29
N PHE A 164 3.93 23.39 -2.53
CA PHE A 164 2.99 23.31 -1.41
C PHE A 164 3.53 23.99 -0.13
N GLU A 165 4.82 23.81 0.19
CA GLU A 165 5.50 24.52 1.28
C GLU A 165 5.55 26.04 1.02
N GLU A 166 5.88 26.46 -0.20
CA GLU A 166 5.85 27.87 -0.61
C GLU A 166 4.43 28.47 -0.55
N HIS A 167 3.38 27.66 -0.68
CA HIS A 167 1.99 28.11 -0.52
C HIS A 167 1.61 28.28 0.96
N MET A 168 2.06 27.37 1.83
CA MET A 168 1.82 27.44 3.27
C MET A 168 2.58 28.61 3.94
N GLU A 169 3.81 28.88 3.50
CA GLU A 169 4.57 30.05 3.95
C GLU A 169 3.88 31.36 3.54
N ARG A 170 3.26 31.40 2.35
CA ARG A 170 2.46 32.55 1.88
C ARG A 170 1.14 32.73 2.63
N GLU A 171 0.54 31.69 3.20
CA GLU A 171 -0.65 31.80 4.06
C GLU A 171 -0.31 32.29 5.47
N ASN A 172 0.86 31.94 6.01
CA ASN A 172 1.31 32.45 7.31
C ASN A 172 1.67 33.95 7.30
N GLU A 173 2.05 34.52 6.14
CA GLU A 173 2.32 35.96 6.00
C GLU A 173 1.07 36.79 5.67
N ASN A 174 0.02 36.19 5.11
CA ASN A 174 -1.19 36.90 4.66
C ASN A 174 -2.42 36.55 5.51
N ASP A 175 -2.29 36.77 6.82
CA ASP A 175 -3.44 36.86 7.70
C ASP A 175 -4.10 38.25 7.48
N ILE A 176 -4.80 38.43 6.34
CA ILE A 176 -5.89 39.40 6.07
C ILE A 176 -6.39 39.18 4.62
N HIS A 177 -7.67 38.80 4.52
CA HIS A 177 -8.58 38.90 3.36
C HIS A 177 -8.46 37.88 2.20
N ASP A 178 -9.35 36.88 2.26
CA ASP A 178 -10.27 36.43 1.20
C ASP A 178 -9.86 36.71 -0.26
N THR A 179 -9.44 35.69 -1.00
CA THR A 179 -9.84 35.48 -2.41
C THR A 179 -9.59 34.06 -2.89
N ASN A 180 -10.62 33.52 -3.56
CA ASN A 180 -10.66 32.32 -4.38
C ASN A 180 -9.34 32.01 -5.12
N ILE A 181 -8.76 30.83 -4.84
CA ILE A 181 -7.86 30.14 -5.76
C ILE A 181 -8.32 28.68 -5.86
N GLU A 182 -8.56 28.26 -7.10
CA GLU A 182 -8.96 26.90 -7.48
C GLU A 182 -7.87 25.89 -7.07
N TYR A 183 -8.24 24.93 -6.22
CA TYR A 183 -7.42 23.75 -5.97
C TYR A 183 -7.62 22.76 -7.12
N ASP A 184 -6.62 22.63 -7.98
CA ASP A 184 -6.49 21.49 -8.89
C ASP A 184 -6.08 20.26 -8.06
N GLN A 185 -7.06 19.54 -7.50
CA GLN A 185 -6.87 18.40 -6.58
C GLN A 185 -6.48 17.08 -7.28
N ASP A 186 -6.02 17.12 -8.54
CA ASP A 186 -5.81 15.91 -9.35
C ASP A 186 -4.40 15.29 -9.26
N LYS A 187 -3.59 15.64 -8.25
CA LYS A 187 -2.32 14.94 -7.97
C LYS A 187 -2.38 14.17 -6.66
N ASN A 188 -3.25 13.16 -6.64
CA ASN A 188 -3.24 12.12 -5.61
C ASN A 188 -1.96 11.30 -5.72
N GLU A 189 -1.05 11.62 -4.81
CA GLU A 189 0.21 10.96 -4.52
C GLU A 189 0.08 9.44 -4.35
N PHE A 190 1.04 8.71 -4.94
CA PHE A 190 1.15 7.25 -4.89
C PHE A 190 1.41 6.76 -3.46
N LEU A 191 0.36 6.54 -2.66
CA LEU A 191 0.44 5.73 -1.45
C LEU A 191 0.72 4.26 -1.82
N ILE A 192 1.98 3.86 -1.82
CA ILE A 192 2.37 2.45 -1.89
C ILE A 192 2.13 1.82 -0.51
N TYR A 193 0.90 1.36 -0.28
CA TYR A 193 0.66 0.27 0.68
C TYR A 193 0.33 -0.98 -0.14
N GLU A 194 1.30 -1.87 -0.33
CA GLU A 194 1.11 -3.11 -1.08
C GLU A 194 0.69 -4.26 -0.14
N ILE A 195 -0.34 -4.98 -0.57
CA ILE A 195 -0.61 -6.33 -0.10
C ILE A 195 0.32 -7.27 -0.87
N GLY A 196 1.10 -8.06 -0.12
CA GLY A 196 1.81 -9.23 -0.64
C GLY A 196 3.32 -9.06 -0.69
N ASN A 197 4.01 -9.95 0.03
CA ASN A 197 5.47 -10.06 0.18
C ASN A 197 6.21 -8.75 0.49
N ASN A 198 6.35 -8.48 1.79
CA ASN A 198 7.13 -7.38 2.36
C ASN A 198 8.66 -7.55 2.25
N GLU A 199 9.15 -8.32 1.26
CA GLU A 199 10.59 -8.41 1.00
C GLU A 199 11.04 -7.06 0.38
N GLY A 200 11.89 -6.31 1.09
CA GLY A 200 12.35 -4.98 0.68
C GLY A 200 11.64 -3.78 1.32
N ASP A 201 10.66 -3.97 2.20
CA ASP A 201 10.15 -2.89 3.06
C ASP A 201 11.11 -2.71 4.23
N ILE A 202 11.78 -1.55 4.29
CA ILE A 202 12.75 -1.21 5.33
C ILE A 202 12.14 -1.42 6.72
N PHE A 203 10.90 -1.01 6.97
CA PHE A 203 10.26 -1.13 8.28
C PHE A 203 9.95 -2.58 8.67
N VAL A 204 9.72 -3.46 7.70
CA VAL A 204 9.49 -4.89 7.95
C VAL A 204 10.82 -5.63 8.14
N GLU A 205 11.85 -5.25 7.38
CA GLU A 205 13.22 -5.75 7.56
C GLU A 205 13.83 -5.29 8.89
N MET A 206 13.41 -4.14 9.44
CA MET A 206 13.78 -3.64 10.76
C MET A 206 13.22 -4.47 11.92
N GLY A 207 12.34 -5.44 11.68
CA GLY A 207 11.75 -6.24 12.76
C GLY A 207 10.79 -5.46 13.66
N LEU A 208 10.48 -4.20 13.34
CA LEU A 208 9.43 -3.43 13.97
C LEU A 208 8.10 -4.17 13.75
N LYS A 209 7.59 -4.80 14.82
CA LYS A 209 6.23 -5.32 14.81
C LYS A 209 5.35 -4.12 14.52
N THR A 210 4.53 -4.19 13.47
CA THR A 210 3.37 -3.32 13.25
C THR A 210 2.27 -3.57 14.29
N GLN A 211 2.66 -3.81 15.54
CA GLN A 211 1.85 -3.70 16.73
C GLN A 211 2.08 -2.31 17.31
N THR A 212 1.83 -1.27 16.52
CA THR A 212 1.20 -0.12 17.18
C THR A 212 -0.17 -0.61 17.61
N GLU A 213 -0.57 -0.29 18.84
CA GLU A 213 -1.94 -0.43 19.31
C GLU A 213 -2.81 0.46 18.41
N LYS A 214 -3.14 -0.04 17.21
CA LYS A 214 -3.86 0.70 16.19
C LYS A 214 -5.31 0.79 16.63
N VAL A 215 -5.64 1.80 17.43
CA VAL A 215 -6.96 2.39 17.34
C VAL A 215 -6.99 3.11 16.01
N GLU A 216 -7.42 2.39 14.98
CA GLU A 216 -7.39 2.89 13.62
C GLU A 216 -8.19 4.19 13.49
N HIS A 217 -7.56 5.17 12.87
CA HIS A 217 -8.22 6.39 12.43
C HIS A 217 -9.12 6.01 11.26
N PHE A 218 -10.39 5.73 11.55
CA PHE A 218 -11.40 5.73 10.52
C PHE A 218 -11.48 7.14 9.96
N ASN A 219 -11.39 7.28 8.64
CA ASN A 219 -11.51 8.58 8.00
C ASN A 219 -12.94 9.11 8.21
N VAL A 220 -13.04 10.36 8.66
CA VAL A 220 -14.32 11.06 8.74
C VAL A 220 -14.91 11.11 7.33
N PRO A 221 -16.21 10.78 7.14
CA PRO A 221 -16.83 10.83 5.83
C PRO A 221 -16.69 12.22 5.19
N LYS A 222 -16.10 12.28 3.99
CA LYS A 222 -15.90 13.52 3.24
C LYS A 222 -16.97 13.67 2.16
N VAL A 223 -17.74 14.76 2.24
CA VAL A 223 -18.72 15.12 1.22
C VAL A 223 -18.06 15.98 0.17
N ILE A 224 -18.12 15.54 -1.10
CA ILE A 224 -17.68 16.38 -2.23
C ILE A 224 -18.65 17.55 -2.46
N PRO A 225 -18.24 18.68 -3.05
CA PRO A 225 -19.13 19.80 -3.38
C PRO A 225 -20.35 19.43 -4.23
N ASP A 226 -21.44 20.20 -4.10
CA ASP A 226 -22.71 19.95 -4.81
C ASP A 226 -22.55 20.00 -6.33
N THR A 227 -21.74 20.92 -6.84
CA THR A 227 -21.42 21.06 -8.26
C THR A 227 -20.76 19.80 -8.81
N GLU A 228 -19.74 19.31 -8.12
CA GLU A 228 -19.00 18.10 -8.47
C GLU A 228 -19.90 16.86 -8.40
N TYR A 229 -20.70 16.71 -7.33
CA TYR A 229 -21.66 15.62 -7.21
C TYR A 229 -22.67 15.61 -8.36
N GLN A 230 -23.23 16.76 -8.71
CA GLN A 230 -24.17 16.87 -9.83
C GLN A 230 -23.50 16.51 -11.16
N GLN A 231 -22.27 16.95 -11.37
CA GLN A 231 -21.49 16.60 -12.57
C GLN A 231 -21.23 15.10 -12.64
N MET A 232 -20.76 14.49 -11.55
CA MET A 232 -20.59 13.04 -11.45
C MET A 232 -21.89 12.29 -11.76
N MET A 233 -23.01 12.69 -11.17
CA MET A 233 -24.30 12.04 -11.41
C MET A 233 -24.79 12.18 -12.86
N ARG A 234 -24.38 13.24 -13.57
CA ARG A 234 -24.67 13.46 -15.00
C ARG A 234 -23.79 12.58 -15.91
N THR A 235 -22.54 12.32 -15.55
CA THR A 235 -21.60 11.52 -16.36
C THR A 235 -21.82 10.01 -16.26
N LEU A 236 -22.52 9.53 -15.22
CA LEU A 236 -22.89 8.12 -15.10
C LEU A 236 -23.71 7.62 -16.30
N ASN A 237 -23.42 6.40 -16.79
CA ASN A 237 -24.33 5.75 -17.73
C ASN A 237 -25.65 5.32 -17.07
N ASN A 238 -26.58 4.87 -17.91
CA ASN A 238 -27.89 4.43 -17.48
C ASN A 238 -27.85 3.28 -16.47
N ASN A 239 -26.94 2.31 -16.60
CA ASN A 239 -26.87 1.17 -15.69
C ASN A 239 -26.28 1.57 -14.33
N GLN A 240 -25.22 2.35 -14.32
CA GLN A 240 -24.60 2.93 -13.13
C GLN A 240 -25.58 3.83 -12.37
N ARG A 241 -26.30 4.71 -13.10
CA ARG A 241 -27.31 5.59 -12.50
C ARG A 241 -28.48 4.78 -11.92
N LYS A 242 -29.01 3.79 -12.65
CA LYS A 242 -30.06 2.89 -12.16
C LYS A 242 -29.62 2.16 -10.89
N TYR A 243 -28.40 1.62 -10.86
CA TYR A 243 -27.86 0.94 -9.68
C TYR A 243 -27.73 1.89 -8.49
N THR A 244 -27.16 3.08 -8.70
CA THR A 244 -27.00 4.09 -7.64
C THR A 244 -28.36 4.47 -7.04
N LEU A 245 -29.37 4.70 -7.88
CA LEU A 245 -30.74 4.99 -7.43
C LEU A 245 -31.39 3.81 -6.71
N ASN A 246 -31.15 2.58 -7.17
CA ASN A 246 -31.65 1.38 -6.50
C ASN A 246 -31.08 1.25 -5.08
N VAL A 247 -29.76 1.40 -4.92
CA VAL A 247 -29.11 1.39 -3.60
C VAL A 247 -29.66 2.49 -2.71
N MET A 248 -29.87 3.70 -3.24
CA MET A 248 -30.49 4.80 -2.51
C MET A 248 -31.90 4.47 -2.02
N ASN A 249 -32.72 3.81 -2.85
CA ASN A 249 -34.07 3.42 -2.47
C ASN A 249 -34.04 2.34 -1.37
N LEU A 250 -33.16 1.34 -1.48
CA LEU A 250 -32.99 0.31 -0.45
C LEU A 250 -32.60 0.93 0.90
N ILE A 251 -31.66 1.88 0.87
CA ILE A 251 -31.21 2.58 2.07
C ILE A 251 -32.33 3.45 2.69
N LYS A 252 -33.07 4.19 1.86
CA LYS A 252 -34.16 5.06 2.34
C LYS A 252 -35.33 4.30 2.93
N ASN A 253 -35.69 3.19 2.31
CA ASN A 253 -36.84 2.38 2.75
C ASN A 253 -36.52 1.57 4.01
N GLY A 254 -35.23 1.40 4.36
CA GLY A 254 -34.81 0.63 5.53
C GLY A 254 -35.11 -0.87 5.40
N ASP A 255 -35.43 -1.33 4.20
CA ASP A 255 -35.94 -2.68 3.95
C ASP A 255 -34.79 -3.64 3.62
N LYS A 256 -34.37 -4.35 4.67
CA LYS A 256 -33.52 -5.55 4.64
C LYS A 256 -32.07 -5.32 4.19
N GLN A 257 -31.21 -6.10 4.84
CA GLN A 257 -29.84 -6.30 4.42
C GLN A 257 -29.80 -6.86 2.99
N PHE A 258 -28.92 -6.31 2.15
CA PHE A 258 -28.73 -6.74 0.76
C PHE A 258 -27.27 -7.07 0.47
N PHE A 259 -27.05 -7.96 -0.50
CA PHE A 259 -25.73 -8.37 -0.95
C PHE A 259 -25.67 -8.27 -2.47
N HIS A 260 -24.90 -7.33 -2.99
CA HIS A 260 -24.80 -7.07 -4.42
C HIS A 260 -23.40 -7.36 -4.93
N PHE A 261 -23.31 -8.10 -6.02
CA PHE A 261 -22.09 -8.31 -6.77
C PHE A 261 -22.17 -7.53 -8.08
N ILE A 262 -21.34 -6.50 -8.22
CA ILE A 262 -21.21 -5.72 -9.44
C ILE A 262 -20.04 -6.27 -10.26
N ASN A 263 -20.35 -6.99 -11.32
CA ASN A 263 -19.39 -7.47 -12.29
C ASN A 263 -19.13 -6.40 -13.35
N GLY A 264 -17.87 -6.10 -13.64
CA GLY A 264 -17.53 -5.15 -14.69
C GLY A 264 -16.09 -5.27 -15.14
N GLY A 265 -15.88 -5.38 -16.47
CA GLY A 265 -14.54 -5.48 -17.03
C GLY A 265 -13.66 -4.24 -16.81
N ALA A 266 -12.42 -4.30 -17.25
CA ALA A 266 -11.52 -3.16 -17.25
C ALA A 266 -12.14 -1.99 -18.03
N GLY A 267 -12.07 -0.78 -17.45
CA GLY A 267 -12.49 0.43 -18.14
C GLY A 267 -13.98 0.74 -18.11
N VAL A 268 -14.84 -0.01 -17.40
CA VAL A 268 -16.29 0.31 -17.25
C VAL A 268 -16.60 1.37 -16.17
N SER A 269 -15.58 2.08 -15.69
CA SER A 269 -15.69 3.11 -14.63
C SER A 269 -16.30 2.62 -13.30
N LYS A 270 -15.83 1.46 -12.81
CA LYS A 270 -16.20 0.93 -11.47
C LYS A 270 -15.97 1.95 -10.35
N SER A 271 -14.81 2.61 -10.33
CA SER A 271 -14.46 3.62 -9.31
C SER A 271 -15.44 4.81 -9.31
N THR A 272 -15.93 5.24 -10.48
CA THR A 272 -16.95 6.29 -10.57
C THR A 272 -18.28 5.83 -9.96
N LEU A 273 -18.67 4.56 -10.17
CA LEU A 273 -19.85 3.99 -9.54
C LEU A 273 -19.70 3.93 -8.01
N ILE A 274 -18.53 3.52 -7.51
CA ILE A 274 -18.23 3.49 -6.07
C ILE A 274 -18.41 4.89 -5.47
N LYS A 275 -17.81 5.92 -6.09
CA LYS A 275 -17.95 7.31 -5.64
C LYS A 275 -19.42 7.75 -5.60
N ALA A 276 -20.21 7.42 -6.63
CA ALA A 276 -21.64 7.74 -6.64
C ALA A 276 -22.43 7.03 -5.53
N VAL A 277 -22.23 5.72 -5.37
CA VAL A 277 -22.91 4.90 -4.35
C VAL A 277 -22.46 5.26 -2.93
N TYR A 278 -21.25 5.78 -2.75
CA TYR A 278 -20.77 6.31 -1.47
C TYR A 278 -21.36 7.69 -1.16
N GLN A 279 -21.31 8.62 -2.11
CA GLN A 279 -21.72 10.01 -1.90
C GLN A 279 -23.24 10.18 -1.78
N SER A 280 -24.05 9.42 -2.54
CA SER A 280 -25.50 9.58 -2.51
C SER A 280 -26.12 9.31 -1.13
N PRO A 281 -25.81 8.19 -0.43
CA PRO A 281 -26.34 7.93 0.91
C PRO A 281 -25.77 8.88 1.94
N LEU A 282 -24.47 9.20 1.85
CA LEU A 282 -23.80 10.12 2.77
C LEU A 282 -24.50 11.49 2.80
N ARG A 283 -24.79 12.04 1.61
CA ARG A 283 -25.51 13.31 1.45
C ARG A 283 -26.95 13.24 1.99
N PHE A 284 -27.65 12.14 1.71
CA PHE A 284 -28.99 11.94 2.27
C PHE A 284 -28.97 11.98 3.80
N TYR A 285 -28.03 11.27 4.43
CA TYR A 285 -27.94 11.22 5.88
C TYR A 285 -27.56 12.54 6.53
N ILE A 286 -26.64 13.29 5.93
CA ILE A 286 -26.26 14.62 6.44
C ILE A 286 -27.42 15.61 6.32
N SER A 287 -28.30 15.44 5.33
CA SER A 287 -29.49 16.27 5.20
C SER A 287 -30.59 15.98 6.24
N LEU A 288 -30.48 14.88 7.00
CA LEU A 288 -31.46 14.54 8.04
C LEU A 288 -31.21 15.33 9.34
N PRO A 289 -32.24 15.95 9.93
CA PRO A 289 -32.10 16.64 11.21
C PRO A 289 -31.57 15.73 12.32
N GLY A 290 -30.59 16.20 13.09
CA GLY A 290 -30.01 15.45 14.21
C GLY A 290 -29.01 14.35 13.83
N SER A 291 -28.65 14.24 12.54
CA SER A 291 -27.58 13.33 12.11
C SER A 291 -26.21 13.92 12.44
N ASN A 292 -25.31 13.14 13.04
CA ASN A 292 -23.92 13.52 13.18
C ASN A 292 -23.17 13.28 11.85
N PRO A 293 -22.53 14.30 11.24
CA PRO A 293 -21.75 14.15 10.01
C PRO A 293 -20.57 13.18 10.13
N GLU A 294 -20.03 13.00 11.33
CA GLU A 294 -18.89 12.12 11.58
C GLU A 294 -19.28 10.63 11.67
N THR A 295 -20.58 10.33 11.72
CA THR A 295 -21.06 8.95 11.79
C THR A 295 -20.83 8.20 10.49
N ILE A 296 -20.10 7.10 10.58
CA ILE A 296 -19.80 6.23 9.44
C ILE A 296 -21.01 5.34 9.13
N ARG A 297 -21.78 5.73 8.11
CA ARG A 297 -22.94 4.94 7.62
C ARG A 297 -22.62 4.13 6.36
N THR A 298 -21.66 4.61 5.58
CA THR A 298 -21.12 3.93 4.41
C THR A 298 -19.61 3.92 4.50
N ALA A 299 -18.98 2.79 4.20
CA ALA A 299 -17.53 2.67 4.12
C ALA A 299 -17.12 1.98 2.82
N VAL A 300 -15.94 2.35 2.31
CA VAL A 300 -15.32 1.73 1.14
C VAL A 300 -14.03 1.06 1.59
N TYR A 301 -13.83 -0.18 1.14
CA TYR A 301 -12.56 -0.86 1.32
C TYR A 301 -12.08 -1.55 0.06
N ALA A 302 -10.79 -1.82 0.03
CA ALA A 302 -10.16 -2.61 -1.00
C ALA A 302 -9.16 -3.60 -0.39
N PRO A 303 -8.74 -4.64 -1.12
CA PRO A 303 -7.63 -5.48 -0.68
C PRO A 303 -6.35 -4.63 -0.66
N THR A 304 -5.90 -4.07 -1.78
CA THR A 304 -4.61 -3.35 -1.82
C THR A 304 -4.75 -1.90 -1.36
N GLY A 305 -3.68 -1.34 -0.78
CA GLY A 305 -3.67 0.07 -0.35
C GLY A 305 -3.72 1.06 -1.50
N LYS A 306 -3.11 0.73 -2.66
CA LYS A 306 -3.23 1.53 -3.90
C LYS A 306 -4.69 1.63 -4.36
N THR A 307 -5.40 0.50 -4.39
CA THR A 307 -6.84 0.49 -4.73
C THR A 307 -7.65 1.25 -3.69
N ALA A 308 -7.37 1.06 -2.40
CA ALA A 308 -8.08 1.75 -1.33
C ALA A 308 -7.93 3.27 -1.44
N ALA A 309 -6.72 3.77 -1.69
CA ALA A 309 -6.45 5.20 -1.88
C ALA A 309 -7.21 5.79 -3.06
N LEU A 310 -7.32 5.07 -4.19
CA LEU A 310 -8.02 5.55 -5.39
C LEU A 310 -9.52 5.84 -5.16
N VAL A 311 -10.11 5.18 -4.17
CA VAL A 311 -11.54 5.31 -3.82
C VAL A 311 -11.76 5.97 -2.46
N ASP A 312 -10.74 6.63 -1.91
CA ASP A 312 -10.75 7.26 -0.59
C ASP A 312 -11.18 6.31 0.55
N GLY A 313 -10.87 5.01 0.38
CA GLY A 313 -11.22 3.93 1.28
C GLY A 313 -10.06 3.45 2.16
N MET A 314 -10.29 2.33 2.85
CA MET A 314 -9.28 1.67 3.71
C MET A 314 -8.97 0.25 3.20
N THR A 315 -7.85 -0.33 3.62
CA THR A 315 -7.62 -1.75 3.32
C THR A 315 -8.48 -2.64 4.23
N LEU A 316 -8.83 -3.84 3.76
CA LEU A 316 -9.51 -4.86 4.58
C LEU A 316 -8.80 -5.12 5.91
N HIS A 317 -7.47 -5.22 5.86
CA HIS A 317 -6.64 -5.55 7.00
C HIS A 317 -6.68 -4.46 8.06
N SER A 318 -6.61 -3.20 7.65
CA SER A 318 -6.87 -2.09 8.54
C SER A 318 -8.32 -2.14 8.98
N PHE A 319 -9.29 -1.90 8.11
CA PHE A 319 -10.69 -1.66 8.48
C PHE A 319 -11.30 -2.63 9.52
N LEU A 320 -10.91 -3.91 9.49
CA LEU A 320 -11.39 -4.95 10.41
C LEU A 320 -10.33 -5.46 11.39
N SER A 321 -9.14 -4.86 11.42
CA SER A 321 -7.95 -5.25 12.20
C SER A 321 -7.58 -6.73 11.99
N LEU A 322 -7.55 -7.15 10.72
CA LEU A 322 -7.27 -8.53 10.33
C LEU A 322 -5.76 -8.78 10.30
N PRO A 323 -5.31 -9.96 10.75
CA PRO A 323 -3.90 -10.33 10.70
C PRO A 323 -3.40 -10.56 9.27
N VAL A 324 -2.29 -9.93 8.89
CA VAL A 324 -1.74 -9.93 7.52
C VAL A 324 -1.23 -11.31 7.06
N ASN A 325 -0.80 -12.17 7.99
CA ASN A 325 -0.10 -13.44 7.67
C ASN A 325 -0.87 -14.71 8.06
N GLN A 326 -2.19 -14.65 8.30
CA GLN A 326 -2.94 -15.76 8.88
C GLN A 326 -4.01 -16.38 7.98
N CYS A 327 -3.93 -16.23 6.65
CA CYS A 327 -4.88 -16.90 5.71
C CYS A 327 -4.91 -18.44 5.83
N LYS A 328 -4.06 -19.06 6.66
CA LYS A 328 -4.03 -20.51 6.96
C LYS A 328 -4.43 -20.88 8.40
N HIS A 329 -4.57 -19.92 9.32
CA HIS A 329 -4.87 -20.19 10.73
C HIS A 329 -6.26 -19.66 11.11
N LYS A 330 -6.88 -20.23 12.15
CA LYS A 330 -8.16 -19.75 12.71
C LYS A 330 -8.02 -18.26 13.06
N LEU A 331 -9.02 -17.46 12.66
CA LEU A 331 -9.10 -16.06 13.03
C LEU A 331 -9.01 -15.89 14.55
N VAL A 332 -7.96 -15.22 15.02
CA VAL A 332 -7.82 -14.86 16.44
C VAL A 332 -8.90 -13.84 16.78
N GLN A 333 -9.57 -14.05 17.92
CA GLN A 333 -10.56 -13.10 18.41
C GLN A 333 -9.89 -11.78 18.79
N LEU A 334 -10.52 -10.66 18.45
CA LEU A 334 -10.10 -9.36 18.96
C LEU A 334 -10.20 -9.30 20.49
N ASN A 335 -9.28 -8.55 21.10
CA ASN A 335 -9.44 -8.07 22.47
C ASN A 335 -10.79 -7.33 22.59
N SER A 336 -11.49 -7.52 23.71
CA SER A 336 -12.77 -6.86 24.00
C SER A 336 -12.71 -5.35 23.82
N ASP A 337 -11.63 -4.70 24.25
CA ASP A 337 -11.52 -3.23 24.23
C ASP A 337 -11.39 -2.69 22.80
N ILE A 338 -10.59 -3.37 21.98
CA ILE A 338 -10.45 -3.07 20.55
C ILE A 338 -11.77 -3.33 19.82
N SER A 339 -12.38 -4.49 20.07
CA SER A 339 -13.67 -4.85 19.48
C SER A 339 -14.77 -3.85 19.85
N ASN A 340 -14.77 -3.35 21.09
CA ASN A 340 -15.73 -2.35 21.56
C ASN A 340 -15.49 -1.00 20.90
N THR A 341 -14.22 -0.58 20.80
CA THR A 341 -13.84 0.68 20.15
C THR A 341 -14.28 0.71 18.70
N ILE A 342 -13.99 -0.37 17.94
CA ILE A 342 -14.42 -0.51 16.55
C ILE A 342 -15.95 -0.60 16.47
N GLY A 343 -16.58 -1.38 17.35
CA GLY A 343 -18.03 -1.54 17.40
C GLY A 343 -18.78 -0.23 17.64
N VAL A 344 -18.26 0.65 18.50
CA VAL A 344 -18.83 1.97 18.73
C VAL A 344 -18.70 2.86 17.49
N LYS A 345 -17.54 2.84 16.82
CA LYS A 345 -17.31 3.63 15.60
C LYS A 345 -18.17 3.17 14.42
N LEU A 346 -18.38 1.85 14.30
CA LEU A 346 -19.12 1.26 13.18
C LEU A 346 -20.59 0.95 13.50
N LYS A 347 -21.11 1.34 14.67
CA LYS A 347 -22.46 0.97 15.14
C LYS A 347 -23.58 1.31 14.16
N ASP A 348 -23.41 2.38 13.39
CA ASP A 348 -24.39 2.91 12.43
C ASP A 348 -24.03 2.57 10.97
N LEU A 349 -23.03 1.73 10.75
CA LEU A 349 -22.61 1.29 9.42
C LEU A 349 -23.71 0.44 8.79
N GLN A 350 -24.23 0.88 7.65
CA GLN A 350 -25.31 0.21 6.92
C GLN A 350 -24.84 -0.41 5.61
N LEU A 351 -23.89 0.24 4.92
CA LEU A 351 -23.38 -0.21 3.64
C LEU A 351 -21.85 -0.28 3.66
N LEU A 352 -21.33 -1.40 3.19
CA LEU A 352 -19.91 -1.64 3.06
C LEU A 352 -19.59 -2.03 1.61
N ILE A 353 -18.81 -1.18 0.95
CA ILE A 353 -18.45 -1.30 -0.46
C ILE A 353 -17.04 -1.89 -0.56
N VAL A 354 -16.87 -2.87 -1.42
CA VAL A 354 -15.63 -3.61 -1.61
C VAL A 354 -15.17 -3.46 -3.04
N ASP A 355 -14.03 -2.82 -3.27
CA ASP A 355 -13.39 -2.81 -4.58
C ASP A 355 -12.42 -4.00 -4.72
N GLU A 356 -12.20 -4.43 -5.95
CA GLU A 356 -11.28 -5.52 -6.33
C GLU A 356 -11.44 -6.82 -5.52
N ILE A 357 -12.69 -7.29 -5.35
CA ILE A 357 -12.97 -8.55 -4.62
C ILE A 357 -12.28 -9.78 -5.27
N SER A 358 -11.82 -9.68 -6.52
CA SER A 358 -11.02 -10.70 -7.22
C SER A 358 -9.76 -11.12 -6.44
N MET A 359 -9.15 -10.18 -5.71
CA MET A 359 -7.94 -10.43 -4.94
C MET A 359 -8.21 -10.93 -3.52
N VAL A 360 -9.49 -10.93 -3.09
CA VAL A 360 -9.91 -11.46 -1.80
C VAL A 360 -10.19 -12.96 -1.96
N GLY A 361 -9.54 -13.77 -1.14
CA GLY A 361 -9.72 -15.22 -1.17
C GLY A 361 -10.90 -15.69 -0.33
N PHE A 362 -11.31 -16.95 -0.53
CA PHE A 362 -12.41 -17.60 0.19
C PHE A 362 -12.23 -17.53 1.72
N THR A 363 -11.03 -17.85 2.21
CA THR A 363 -10.74 -17.87 3.65
C THR A 363 -10.77 -16.46 4.22
N MET A 364 -10.19 -15.50 3.50
CA MET A 364 -10.23 -14.09 3.87
C MET A 364 -11.68 -13.57 3.92
N PHE A 365 -12.52 -13.96 2.96
CA PHE A 365 -13.92 -13.56 2.92
C PHE A 365 -14.73 -14.09 4.11
N GLN A 366 -14.47 -15.34 4.54
CA GLN A 366 -15.05 -15.89 5.77
C GLN A 366 -14.56 -15.15 7.02
N HIS A 367 -13.28 -14.78 7.08
CA HIS A 367 -12.74 -13.99 8.18
C HIS A 367 -13.37 -12.60 8.27
N VAL A 368 -13.67 -11.96 7.13
CA VAL A 368 -14.40 -10.68 7.07
C VAL A 368 -15.78 -10.82 7.71
N ASP A 369 -16.57 -11.82 7.31
CA ASP A 369 -17.88 -12.12 7.89
C ASP A 369 -17.79 -12.38 9.40
N ALA A 370 -16.91 -13.29 9.81
CA ALA A 370 -16.72 -13.64 11.22
C ALA A 370 -16.32 -12.43 12.08
N ARG A 371 -15.47 -11.54 11.54
CA ARG A 371 -15.01 -10.34 12.24
C ARG A 371 -16.12 -9.30 12.37
N LEU A 372 -16.92 -9.08 11.32
CA LEU A 372 -18.08 -8.20 11.38
C LEU A 372 -19.15 -8.72 12.35
N GLN A 373 -19.40 -10.04 12.37
CA GLN A 373 -20.27 -10.68 13.35
C GLN A 373 -19.78 -10.48 14.79
N GLN A 374 -18.47 -10.55 15.02
CA GLN A 374 -17.84 -10.29 16.31
C GLN A 374 -18.05 -8.82 16.74
N ILE A 375 -17.70 -7.87 15.85
CA ILE A 375 -17.78 -6.42 16.11
C ILE A 375 -19.23 -5.99 16.37
N MET A 376 -20.16 -6.43 15.51
CA MET A 376 -21.59 -6.08 15.60
C MET A 376 -22.37 -6.92 16.62
N ARG A 377 -21.71 -7.90 17.26
CA ARG A 377 -22.29 -8.81 18.26
C ARG A 377 -23.59 -9.48 17.78
N THR A 378 -23.60 -9.90 16.51
CA THR A 378 -24.74 -10.57 15.88
C THR A 378 -24.28 -11.71 14.98
N LYS A 379 -25.14 -12.72 14.79
CA LYS A 379 -24.87 -13.87 13.92
C LYS A 379 -25.44 -13.72 12.51
N LYS A 380 -26.03 -12.57 12.19
CA LYS A 380 -26.44 -12.25 10.82
C LYS A 380 -25.19 -12.21 9.93
N PRO A 381 -25.27 -12.67 8.66
CA PRO A 381 -24.15 -12.55 7.73
C PRO A 381 -23.62 -11.12 7.72
N PHE A 382 -22.30 -10.96 7.67
CA PHE A 382 -21.58 -9.69 7.71
C PHE A 382 -22.02 -8.76 8.85
N GLY A 383 -22.39 -9.30 10.01
CA GLY A 383 -22.84 -8.48 11.15
C GLY A 383 -24.15 -7.73 10.90
N GLY A 384 -24.95 -8.12 9.89
CA GLY A 384 -26.17 -7.41 9.50
C GLY A 384 -25.97 -6.21 8.58
N ILE A 385 -24.74 -5.94 8.13
CA ILE A 385 -24.39 -4.84 7.23
C ILE A 385 -24.63 -5.26 5.77
N SER A 386 -25.19 -4.38 4.95
CA SER A 386 -25.32 -4.64 3.51
C SER A 386 -23.97 -4.55 2.82
N ILE A 387 -23.69 -5.49 1.92
CA ILE A 387 -22.40 -5.57 1.22
C ILE A 387 -22.59 -5.34 -0.28
N ALA A 388 -21.77 -4.46 -0.86
CA ALA A 388 -21.65 -4.30 -2.31
C ALA A 388 -20.22 -4.59 -2.74
N VAL A 389 -20.00 -5.68 -3.48
CA VAL A 389 -18.67 -6.06 -3.98
C VAL A 389 -18.55 -5.75 -5.47
N LEU A 390 -17.43 -5.14 -5.88
CA LEU A 390 -17.09 -4.85 -7.26
C LEU A 390 -15.90 -5.70 -7.69
N CYS A 391 -15.97 -6.23 -8.91
CA CYS A 391 -14.94 -7.11 -9.44
C CYS A 391 -14.72 -6.97 -10.93
N ASP A 392 -13.52 -7.37 -11.36
CA ASP A 392 -13.26 -7.93 -12.67
C ASP A 392 -12.49 -9.25 -12.49
N PHE A 393 -13.17 -10.39 -12.66
CA PHE A 393 -12.54 -11.70 -12.46
C PHE A 393 -11.52 -12.08 -13.54
N ASN A 394 -11.40 -11.29 -14.63
CA ASN A 394 -10.34 -11.45 -15.60
C ASN A 394 -9.02 -10.79 -15.14
N GLN A 395 -9.01 -10.16 -13.97
CA GLN A 395 -7.81 -9.60 -13.35
C GLN A 395 -7.10 -10.62 -12.44
N LEU A 396 -6.33 -10.11 -11.47
CA LEU A 396 -5.50 -10.92 -10.59
C LEU A 396 -6.35 -11.78 -9.65
N ARG A 397 -5.97 -13.05 -9.56
CA ARG A 397 -6.53 -14.01 -8.62
C ARG A 397 -6.06 -13.73 -7.18
N PRO A 398 -6.74 -14.27 -6.15
CA PRO A 398 -6.26 -14.13 -4.78
C PRO A 398 -4.90 -14.82 -4.60
N VAL A 399 -4.01 -14.20 -3.81
CA VAL A 399 -2.67 -14.73 -3.54
C VAL A 399 -2.72 -15.71 -2.38
N GLY A 400 -2.37 -16.97 -2.62
CA GLY A 400 -2.26 -17.99 -1.57
C GLY A 400 -3.59 -18.48 -0.99
N ASP A 401 -4.72 -18.16 -1.62
CA ASP A 401 -6.07 -18.56 -1.22
C ASP A 401 -6.90 -18.93 -2.47
N LYS A 402 -8.06 -19.57 -2.27
CA LYS A 402 -9.01 -19.95 -3.34
C LYS A 402 -9.91 -18.77 -3.70
N TYR A 403 -10.54 -18.81 -4.87
CA TYR A 403 -11.58 -17.83 -5.19
C TYR A 403 -12.77 -17.94 -4.23
N ILE A 404 -13.42 -16.81 -3.93
CA ILE A 404 -14.58 -16.73 -3.01
C ILE A 404 -15.77 -17.61 -3.40
N PHE A 405 -15.90 -17.94 -4.69
CA PHE A 405 -16.96 -18.80 -5.21
C PHE A 405 -16.58 -20.29 -5.22
N GLN A 406 -15.35 -20.65 -4.84
CA GLN A 406 -14.91 -22.05 -4.77
C GLN A 406 -15.23 -22.65 -3.39
N PHE A 407 -15.82 -23.85 -3.38
CA PHE A 407 -16.09 -24.59 -2.15
C PHE A 407 -14.85 -25.34 -1.65
N ASN A 408 -14.72 -25.47 -0.32
CA ASN A 408 -13.84 -26.48 0.26
C ASN A 408 -14.55 -27.83 0.17
N ASN A 409 -14.08 -28.72 -0.72
CA ASN A 409 -14.54 -30.12 -0.85
C ASN A 409 -14.15 -31.00 0.37
N SER A 410 -14.20 -30.45 1.58
CA SER A 410 -14.06 -31.20 2.81
C SER A 410 -15.41 -31.88 3.07
N TYR A 411 -15.53 -33.15 2.64
CA TYR A 411 -16.66 -34.03 2.94
C TYR A 411 -17.11 -33.88 4.41
N ASN A 412 -18.27 -33.23 4.65
CA ASN A 412 -19.24 -33.49 5.75
C ASN A 412 -20.17 -32.32 6.19
N THR A 413 -20.35 -31.23 5.46
CA THR A 413 -21.41 -30.26 5.79
C THR A 413 -22.38 -30.03 4.63
N LEU A 414 -23.49 -30.76 4.65
CA LEU A 414 -24.63 -30.65 3.71
C LEU A 414 -25.40 -29.31 3.82
N VAL A 415 -24.85 -28.28 4.50
CA VAL A 415 -25.54 -26.99 4.78
C VAL A 415 -24.57 -25.78 4.80
N ASP A 416 -23.44 -25.81 4.10
CA ASP A 416 -22.63 -24.59 3.92
C ASP A 416 -22.97 -23.95 2.57
N SER A 417 -24.08 -23.19 2.52
CA SER A 417 -24.25 -22.22 1.44
C SER A 417 -23.09 -21.22 1.56
N SER A 418 -22.19 -21.17 0.58
CA SER A 418 -21.08 -20.21 0.60
C SER A 418 -21.65 -18.81 0.77
N LEU A 419 -20.99 -17.93 1.55
CA LEU A 419 -21.43 -16.52 1.70
C LEU A 419 -21.67 -15.85 0.34
N TRP A 420 -20.97 -16.31 -0.69
CA TRP A 420 -21.13 -15.89 -2.08
C TRP A 420 -22.53 -16.15 -2.65
N SER A 421 -23.24 -17.21 -2.24
CA SER A 421 -24.60 -17.51 -2.73
C SER A 421 -25.64 -16.50 -2.28
N LEU A 422 -25.30 -15.59 -1.35
CA LEU A 422 -26.16 -14.50 -0.93
C LEU A 422 -26.20 -13.34 -1.94
N PHE A 423 -25.22 -13.24 -2.84
CA PHE A 423 -25.00 -12.07 -3.69
C PHE A 423 -25.84 -12.10 -4.97
N GLU A 424 -26.54 -11.00 -5.22
CA GLU A 424 -27.25 -10.73 -6.47
C GLU A 424 -26.32 -10.07 -7.50
N LEU A 425 -26.31 -10.57 -8.74
CA LEU A 425 -25.43 -10.10 -9.82
C LEU A 425 -25.98 -8.86 -10.54
N PHE A 426 -25.14 -7.84 -10.68
CA PHE A 426 -25.34 -6.65 -11.52
C PHE A 426 -24.18 -6.52 -12.50
N GLU A 427 -24.45 -6.42 -13.79
CA GLU A 427 -23.40 -6.33 -14.81
C GLU A 427 -23.23 -4.92 -15.38
N LEU A 428 -21.99 -4.45 -15.39
CA LEU A 428 -21.54 -3.25 -16.10
C LEU A 428 -20.88 -3.65 -17.41
N THR A 429 -21.55 -3.37 -18.52
CA THR A 429 -21.13 -3.80 -19.86
C THR A 429 -20.55 -2.67 -20.72
N GLU A 430 -20.82 -1.41 -20.37
CA GLU A 430 -20.40 -0.26 -21.16
C GLU A 430 -18.96 0.16 -20.83
N ILE A 431 -18.06 0.09 -21.81
CA ILE A 431 -16.67 0.54 -21.68
C ILE A 431 -16.64 2.08 -21.71
N MET A 432 -16.01 2.65 -20.69
CA MET A 432 -15.99 4.08 -20.42
C MET A 432 -14.63 4.75 -20.64
N ARG A 433 -13.52 4.02 -20.42
CA ARG A 433 -12.17 4.56 -20.46
C ARG A 433 -11.62 4.71 -21.88
N GLN A 434 -11.83 3.71 -22.75
CA GLN A 434 -11.34 3.70 -24.13
C GLN A 434 -12.44 4.02 -25.14
N LYS A 435 -13.36 4.95 -24.81
CA LYS A 435 -14.52 5.26 -25.68
C LYS A 435 -14.11 5.73 -27.08
N ASP A 436 -12.98 6.44 -27.17
CA ASP A 436 -12.52 7.06 -28.42
C ASP A 436 -11.72 6.09 -29.31
N ASP A 437 -11.25 4.96 -28.76
CA ASP A 437 -10.54 3.91 -29.51
C ASP A 437 -11.24 2.56 -29.37
N LYS A 438 -12.30 2.39 -30.16
CA LYS A 438 -13.12 1.17 -30.17
C LYS A 438 -12.31 -0.08 -30.54
N THR A 439 -11.38 0.05 -31.49
CA THR A 439 -10.56 -1.07 -31.95
C THR A 439 -9.68 -1.58 -30.81
N PHE A 440 -9.04 -0.67 -30.08
CA PHE A 440 -8.24 -1.03 -28.91
C PHE A 440 -9.09 -1.57 -27.75
N ALA A 441 -10.26 -0.98 -27.50
CA ALA A 441 -11.20 -1.47 -26.48
C ALA A 441 -11.64 -2.92 -26.74
N ILE A 442 -11.94 -3.25 -28.00
CA ILE A 442 -12.31 -4.62 -28.42
C ILE A 442 -11.13 -5.57 -28.22
N ALA A 443 -9.93 -5.20 -28.67
CA ALA A 443 -8.74 -6.02 -28.50
C ALA A 443 -8.44 -6.34 -27.03
N LEU A 444 -8.59 -5.35 -26.13
CA LEU A 444 -8.44 -5.55 -24.68
C LEU A 444 -9.53 -6.46 -24.08
N SER A 445 -10.78 -6.32 -24.52
CA SER A 445 -11.87 -7.21 -24.12
C SER A 445 -11.61 -8.67 -24.56
N ASN A 446 -11.11 -8.86 -25.79
CA ASN A 446 -10.77 -10.18 -26.30
C ASN A 446 -9.56 -10.79 -25.57
N LEU A 447 -8.56 -9.96 -25.26
CA LEU A 447 -7.42 -10.36 -24.41
C LEU A 447 -7.91 -10.83 -23.04
N ALA A 448 -8.79 -10.09 -22.38
CA ALA A 448 -9.35 -10.45 -21.07
C ALA A 448 -10.12 -11.79 -21.10
N LYS A 449 -10.80 -12.09 -22.21
CA LYS A 449 -11.55 -13.34 -22.42
C LYS A 449 -10.67 -14.51 -22.90
N GLY A 450 -9.43 -14.24 -23.30
CA GLY A 450 -8.55 -15.23 -23.94
C GLY A 450 -8.96 -15.58 -25.38
N THR A 451 -9.68 -14.70 -26.08
CA THR A 451 -10.24 -14.93 -27.43
C THR A 451 -9.69 -13.95 -28.47
N MET A 452 -8.42 -13.57 -28.36
CA MET A 452 -7.78 -12.61 -29.28
C MET A 452 -7.76 -13.09 -30.73
N THR A 453 -8.03 -12.19 -31.67
CA THR A 453 -7.84 -12.44 -33.10
C THR A 453 -6.41 -12.14 -33.56
N ALA A 454 -6.09 -12.49 -34.81
CA ALA A 454 -4.78 -12.16 -35.39
C ALA A 454 -4.59 -10.63 -35.50
N GLU A 455 -5.66 -9.90 -35.81
CA GLU A 455 -5.68 -8.44 -35.88
C GLU A 455 -5.44 -7.80 -34.50
N ASP A 456 -6.05 -8.35 -33.44
CA ASP A 456 -5.83 -7.90 -32.06
C ASP A 456 -4.34 -8.03 -31.67
N ILE A 457 -3.73 -9.18 -31.99
CA ILE A 457 -2.32 -9.44 -31.71
C ILE A 457 -1.43 -8.49 -32.50
N GLN A 458 -1.74 -8.26 -33.78
CA GLN A 458 -0.98 -7.33 -34.62
C GLN A 458 -1.08 -5.90 -34.09
N LEU A 459 -2.27 -5.47 -33.64
CA LEU A 459 -2.47 -4.18 -32.99
C LEU A 459 -1.60 -4.02 -31.75
N LEU A 460 -1.59 -5.00 -30.84
CA LEU A 460 -0.74 -4.92 -29.64
C LEU A 460 0.75 -4.94 -30.00
N LYS A 461 1.17 -5.76 -30.97
CA LYS A 461 2.56 -5.82 -31.43
C LYS A 461 3.03 -4.51 -32.08
N SER A 462 2.13 -3.76 -32.72
CA SER A 462 2.44 -2.45 -33.31
C SER A 462 2.87 -1.40 -32.28
N ARG A 463 2.57 -1.64 -30.99
CA ARG A 463 2.92 -0.77 -29.86
C ARG A 463 4.20 -1.19 -29.16
N ILE A 464 4.91 -2.21 -29.66
CA ILE A 464 6.22 -2.59 -29.14
C ILE A 464 7.23 -1.55 -29.64
N VAL A 465 7.90 -0.88 -28.70
CA VAL A 465 8.94 0.11 -28.98
C VAL A 465 10.31 -0.51 -28.67
N SER A 466 11.34 -0.18 -29.47
CA SER A 466 12.72 -0.60 -29.21
C SER A 466 13.22 -0.02 -27.88
N THR A 467 14.05 -0.78 -27.16
CA THR A 467 14.62 -0.36 -25.87
C THR A 467 15.48 0.90 -25.99
N GLU A 468 16.03 1.18 -27.17
CA GLU A 468 16.83 2.38 -27.47
C GLU A 468 15.97 3.67 -27.47
N ASN A 469 14.66 3.56 -27.65
CA ASN A 469 13.72 4.68 -27.58
C ASN A 469 13.04 4.80 -26.21
N LEU A 470 13.47 4.04 -25.19
CA LEU A 470 12.91 4.15 -23.84
C LEU A 470 13.43 5.38 -23.09
N GLU A 471 14.63 5.87 -23.44
CA GLU A 471 15.23 7.06 -22.86
C GLU A 471 14.45 8.34 -23.20
N THR A 472 13.74 8.37 -24.33
CA THR A 472 12.90 9.51 -24.74
C THR A 472 11.53 9.56 -24.06
N MET A 473 11.19 8.55 -23.26
CA MET A 473 9.91 8.43 -22.53
C MET A 473 10.14 8.57 -21.02
N GLY A 474 10.82 9.64 -20.61
CA GLY A 474 11.30 9.87 -19.24
C GLY A 474 10.23 9.64 -18.16
N ASP A 475 9.11 10.35 -18.26
CA ASP A 475 8.06 10.38 -17.22
C ASP A 475 7.02 9.26 -17.34
N ALA A 476 7.22 8.28 -18.24
CA ALA A 476 6.24 7.23 -18.46
C ALA A 476 6.22 6.21 -17.31
N ILE A 477 5.04 5.91 -16.77
CA ILE A 477 4.85 4.86 -15.77
C ILE A 477 5.26 3.50 -16.36
N ARG A 478 6.18 2.82 -15.68
CA ARG A 478 6.69 1.50 -16.08
C ARG A 478 6.07 0.40 -15.23
N ILE A 479 5.47 -0.60 -15.88
CA ILE A 479 4.82 -1.74 -15.23
C ILE A 479 5.60 -3.01 -15.53
N PHE A 480 5.99 -3.74 -14.48
CA PHE A 480 6.77 -4.98 -14.60
C PHE A 480 6.07 -6.14 -13.92
N ARG A 481 6.42 -7.36 -14.34
CA ARG A 481 5.87 -8.59 -13.77
C ARG A 481 6.39 -8.91 -12.37
N THR A 482 7.63 -8.54 -12.04
CA THR A 482 8.28 -8.89 -10.77
C THR A 482 9.09 -7.72 -10.22
N PHE A 483 9.24 -7.69 -8.90
CA PHE A 483 10.07 -6.70 -8.21
C PHE A 483 11.55 -6.78 -8.62
N SER A 484 12.06 -7.98 -8.91
CA SER A 484 13.44 -8.14 -9.39
C SER A 484 13.70 -7.44 -10.73
N LEU A 485 12.69 -7.32 -11.59
CA LEU A 485 12.79 -6.57 -12.85
C LEU A 485 12.72 -5.06 -12.62
N ILE A 486 11.97 -4.62 -11.61
CA ILE A 486 11.91 -3.22 -11.18
C ILE A 486 13.28 -2.79 -10.66
N ASP A 487 13.84 -3.54 -9.71
CA ASP A 487 15.18 -3.32 -9.14
C ASP A 487 16.31 -3.42 -10.19
N GLY A 488 16.07 -4.18 -11.27
CA GLY A 488 17.05 -4.42 -12.31
C GLY A 488 17.06 -3.37 -13.43
N SER A 489 16.08 -2.47 -13.45
CA SER A 489 15.87 -1.46 -14.49
C SER A 489 16.74 -0.21 -14.26
N PRO A 490 17.30 0.41 -15.31
CA PRO A 490 18.02 1.67 -15.16
C PRO A 490 17.05 2.72 -14.61
N SER A 491 17.46 3.40 -13.54
CA SER A 491 16.75 4.57 -13.04
C SER A 491 16.68 5.61 -14.17
N PRO A 492 15.59 6.40 -14.28
CA PRO A 492 15.47 7.46 -15.29
C PRO A 492 16.56 8.55 -15.18
N THR A 493 17.42 8.49 -14.16
CA THR A 493 18.53 9.38 -13.86
C THR A 493 19.92 8.90 -14.35
N GLN A 494 20.02 7.84 -15.17
CA GLN A 494 21.30 7.49 -15.80
C GLN A 494 21.49 8.16 -17.16
#